data_AF-A0A8X8X871-F1
#
_entry.id   AF-A0A8X8X871-F1
#
_cell.length_a   1.000
_cell.length_b   1.000
_cell.length_c   1.000
_cell.angle_alpha   90.00
_cell.angle_beta   90.00
_cell.angle_gamma   90.00
#
_symmetry.space_group_name_H-M   'P 1'
#
loop_
_entity.id
_entity.type
_entity.pdbx_description
1 polymer ?
#
loop_
_entity_poly.entity_id
_entity_poly.type
_entity_poly.pdbx_seq_one_letter_code
_entity_poly.pdbx_strand_id
1 'polypeptide(L)'
;MPLHTPHILINFPSPSSTLKVFLLVLVDMLDQYHKLSGKRLWDAKHEHLDNEINRIKKENDSMQIQLRLHLKGEDISNLNYKELMVLEEALENGITTLKAKQMEFVRMMRKHNEMREEENQNLLFKLRQMHLDPMDDNVMEAQGVYDQQVADYEAQQQMPFAFRVQPMQPNLQERF
;
A
#
# COMPACT_ATOMS: atom_id res chain seq x y z
N MET A 1 82.95 -25.47 26.00
CA MET A 1 81.56 -25.41 25.52
C MET A 1 80.86 -24.29 26.28
N PRO A 2 80.33 -23.23 25.63
CA PRO A 2 79.63 -22.17 26.35
C PRO A 2 78.15 -22.52 26.51
N LEU A 3 77.60 -22.31 27.71
CA LEU A 3 76.17 -22.49 27.99
C LEU A 3 75.36 -21.37 27.35
N HIS A 4 74.46 -21.71 26.43
CA HIS A 4 73.46 -20.80 25.88
C HIS A 4 72.31 -20.68 26.89
N THR A 5 72.17 -19.53 27.53
CA THR A 5 71.01 -19.21 28.37
C THR A 5 69.89 -18.65 27.48
N PRO A 6 68.67 -19.21 27.52
CA PRO A 6 67.58 -18.72 26.70
C PRO A 6 67.08 -17.38 27.27
N HIS A 7 67.21 -16.31 26.48
CA HIS A 7 66.59 -15.03 26.79
C HIS A 7 65.08 -15.13 26.55
N ILE A 8 64.30 -15.22 27.63
CA ILE A 8 62.84 -15.11 27.58
C ILE A 8 62.50 -13.64 27.33
N LEU A 9 62.08 -13.31 26.10
CA LEU A 9 61.51 -12.02 25.78
C LEU A 9 60.11 -11.92 26.41
N ILE A 10 60.02 -11.22 27.55
CA ILE A 10 58.74 -10.86 28.15
C ILE A 10 58.19 -9.68 27.33
N ASN A 11 57.24 -9.96 26.43
CA ASN A 11 56.51 -8.91 25.73
C ASN A 11 55.56 -8.21 26.70
N PHE A 12 55.94 -7.01 27.13
CA PHE A 12 55.06 -6.16 27.92
C PHE A 12 53.98 -5.54 27.01
N PRO A 13 52.69 -5.60 27.38
CA PRO A 13 51.62 -4.99 26.61
C PRO A 13 51.80 -3.47 26.53
N SER A 14 51.43 -2.88 25.40
CA SER A 14 51.53 -1.44 25.20
C SER A 14 50.65 -0.69 26.22
N PRO A 15 51.02 0.53 26.65
CA PRO A 15 50.21 1.33 27.57
C PRO A 15 48.75 1.52 27.10
N SER A 16 48.52 1.61 25.79
CA SER A 16 47.18 1.72 25.20
C SER A 16 46.35 0.43 25.37
N SER A 17 47.00 -0.73 25.22
CA SER A 17 46.37 -2.04 25.45
C SER A 17 45.98 -2.21 26.91
N THR A 18 46.86 -1.81 27.83
CA THR A 18 46.61 -1.86 29.28
C THR A 18 45.47 -0.93 29.69
N LEU A 19 45.40 0.29 29.13
CA LEU A 19 44.31 1.23 29.36
C LEU A 19 42.96 0.70 28.85
N LYS A 20 42.91 0.07 27.67
CA LYS A 20 41.70 -0.56 27.14
C LYS A 20 41.18 -1.68 28.04
N VAL A 21 42.07 -2.56 28.50
CA VAL A 21 41.71 -3.63 29.43
C VAL A 21 41.18 -3.06 30.74
N PHE A 22 41.82 -2.02 31.28
CA PHE A 22 41.36 -1.35 32.48
C PHE A 22 39.97 -0.72 32.32
N LEU A 23 39.71 -0.05 31.18
CA LEU A 23 38.40 0.53 30.87
C LEU A 23 37.30 -0.52 30.73
N LEU A 24 37.56 -1.64 30.06
CA LEU A 24 36.62 -2.76 29.95
C LEU A 24 36.27 -3.34 31.33
N VAL A 25 37.29 -3.59 32.14
CA VAL A 25 37.13 -4.10 33.51
C VAL A 25 36.36 -3.11 34.39
N LEU A 26 36.58 -1.81 34.20
CA LEU A 26 35.83 -0.76 34.90
C LEU A 26 34.35 -0.76 34.51
N VAL A 27 34.04 -0.87 33.21
CA VAL A 27 32.65 -0.96 32.72
C VAL A 27 31.94 -2.18 33.30
N ASP A 28 32.60 -3.34 33.31
CA ASP A 28 32.04 -4.57 33.88
C ASP A 28 31.81 -4.47 35.39
N MET A 29 32.74 -3.85 36.12
CA MET A 29 32.56 -3.60 37.57
C MET A 29 31.42 -2.63 37.85
N LEU A 30 31.27 -1.57 37.05
CA LEU A 30 30.17 -0.61 37.19
C LEU A 30 28.81 -1.26 36.87
N ASP A 31 28.74 -2.15 35.87
CA ASP A 31 27.53 -2.90 35.55
C ASP A 31 27.16 -3.89 36.67
N GLN A 32 28.15 -4.59 37.25
CA GLN A 32 27.92 -5.46 38.42
C GLN A 32 27.46 -4.66 39.65
N TYR A 33 28.06 -3.49 39.90
CA TYR A 33 27.63 -2.61 40.98
C TYR A 33 26.17 -2.16 40.79
N HIS A 34 25.78 -1.79 39.57
CA HIS A 34 24.39 -1.43 39.26
C HIS A 34 23.41 -2.58 39.51
N LYS A 35 23.75 -3.81 39.12
CA LYS A 35 22.90 -4.99 39.31
C LYS A 35 22.75 -5.38 40.79
N LEU A 36 23.81 -5.26 41.57
CA LEU A 36 23.83 -5.68 42.98
C LEU A 36 23.32 -4.61 43.94
N SER A 37 23.65 -3.34 43.71
CA SER A 37 23.30 -2.24 44.61
C SER A 37 21.87 -1.74 44.40
N GLY A 38 21.26 -1.99 43.23
CA GLY A 38 19.98 -1.41 42.83
C GLY A 38 19.99 0.13 42.69
N LYS A 39 21.10 0.80 42.99
CA LYS A 39 21.31 2.25 42.85
C LYS A 39 22.04 2.50 41.53
N ARG A 40 21.43 3.32 40.67
CA ARG A 40 22.02 3.78 39.42
C ARG A 40 23.03 4.91 39.71
N LEU A 41 24.21 4.86 39.09
CA LEU A 41 25.22 5.92 39.12
C LEU A 41 24.89 7.08 38.17
N TRP A 42 23.80 6.94 37.39
CA TRP A 42 23.32 7.95 36.45
C TRP A 42 22.78 9.18 37.19
N ASP A 43 22.91 10.35 36.57
CA ASP A 43 22.17 11.53 37.03
C ASP A 43 20.66 11.37 36.72
N ALA A 44 19.83 12.19 37.36
CA ALA A 44 18.39 12.13 37.21
C ALA A 44 17.91 12.33 35.75
N LYS A 45 18.72 12.97 34.90
CA LYS A 45 18.38 13.18 33.48
C LYS A 45 18.57 11.90 32.68
N HIS A 46 19.69 11.20 32.86
CA HIS A 46 19.95 9.94 32.18
C HIS A 46 18.99 8.83 32.63
N GLU A 47 18.62 8.81 33.91
CA GLU A 47 17.58 7.89 34.41
C GLU A 47 16.21 8.17 33.77
N HIS A 48 15.83 9.45 33.67
CA HIS A 48 14.58 9.83 33.01
C HIS A 48 14.57 9.44 31.52
N LEU A 49 15.68 9.68 30.80
CA LEU A 49 15.82 9.30 29.40
C LEU A 49 15.79 7.78 29.19
N ASP A 50 16.45 7.01 30.04
CA ASP A 50 16.40 5.54 29.97
C ASP A 50 14.97 5.02 30.21
N ASN A 51 14.26 5.59 31.19
CA ASN A 51 12.85 5.28 31.42
C ASN A 51 11.96 5.65 30.23
N GLU A 52 12.20 6.80 29.59
CA GLU A 52 11.47 7.24 28.41
C GLU A 52 11.72 6.31 27.20
N ILE A 53 12.98 5.93 26.98
CA ILE A 53 13.37 4.95 25.95
C ILE A 53 12.69 3.61 26.20
N ASN A 54 12.68 3.12 27.44
CA ASN A 54 12.04 1.86 27.79
C ASN A 54 10.51 1.93 27.63
N ARG A 55 9.88 3.07 27.94
CA ARG A 55 8.45 3.28 27.69
C ARG A 55 8.14 3.25 26.20
N ILE A 56 8.88 4.02 25.40
CA ILE A 56 8.69 4.11 23.95
C ILE A 56 8.93 2.76 23.28
N LYS A 57 9.96 2.01 23.69
CA LYS A 57 10.20 0.64 23.19
C LYS A 57 9.01 -0.27 23.45
N LYS A 58 8.48 -0.26 24.68
CA LYS A 58 7.31 -1.07 25.05
C LYS A 58 6.06 -0.68 24.25
N GLU A 59 5.83 0.61 24.03
CA GLU A 59 4.74 1.10 23.19
C GLU A 59 4.93 0.67 21.72
N ASN A 60 6.15 0.77 21.19
CA ASN A 60 6.46 0.36 19.82
C ASN A 60 6.27 -1.15 19.61
N ASP A 61 6.77 -1.97 20.55
CA ASP A 61 6.56 -3.41 20.54
C ASP A 61 5.06 -3.75 20.59
N SER A 62 4.30 -3.04 21.44
CA SER A 62 2.85 -3.21 21.51
C SER A 62 2.15 -2.84 20.21
N MET A 63 2.55 -1.75 19.55
CA MET A 63 2.01 -1.35 18.25
C MET A 63 2.35 -2.35 17.15
N GLN A 64 3.59 -2.85 17.11
CA GLN A 64 3.99 -3.88 16.15
C GLN A 64 3.20 -5.18 16.35
N ILE A 65 3.01 -5.61 17.59
CA ILE A 65 2.16 -6.74 17.93
C ILE A 65 0.74 -6.49 17.40
N GLN A 66 0.16 -5.32 17.67
CA GLN A 66 -1.18 -4.99 17.17
C GLN A 66 -1.27 -4.95 15.64
N LEU A 67 -0.28 -4.37 14.94
CA LEU A 67 -0.24 -4.35 13.47
C LEU A 67 -0.15 -5.76 12.89
N ARG A 68 0.65 -6.64 13.50
CA ARG A 68 0.76 -8.04 13.07
C ARG A 68 -0.51 -8.83 13.40
N LEU A 69 -1.05 -8.69 14.62
CA LEU A 69 -2.25 -9.39 15.08
C LEU A 69 -3.51 -8.96 14.33
N HIS A 70 -3.82 -7.66 14.30
CA HIS A 70 -5.11 -7.15 13.84
C HIS A 70 -5.22 -7.02 12.32
N LEU A 71 -4.11 -6.75 11.61
CA LEU A 71 -4.17 -6.47 10.18
C LEU A 71 -3.70 -7.63 9.30
N LYS A 72 -2.84 -8.51 9.81
CA LYS A 72 -2.28 -9.63 9.02
C LYS A 72 -2.71 -11.01 9.47
N GLY A 73 -3.23 -11.16 10.71
CA GLY A 73 -3.72 -12.45 11.22
C GLY A 73 -2.62 -13.49 11.49
N GLU A 74 -1.36 -13.06 11.65
CA GLU A 74 -0.21 -13.97 11.72
C GLU A 74 0.03 -14.60 13.11
N ASP A 75 -0.42 -13.96 14.20
CA ASP A 75 -0.13 -14.37 15.60
C ASP A 75 -1.42 -14.52 16.44
N ILE A 76 -2.47 -15.12 15.86
CA ILE A 76 -3.79 -15.26 16.49
C ILE A 76 -3.74 -16.09 17.79
N SER A 77 -2.80 -17.05 17.86
CA SER A 77 -2.60 -17.96 19.00
C SER A 77 -2.21 -17.26 20.30
N ASN A 78 -1.71 -16.03 20.23
CA ASN A 78 -1.24 -15.26 21.38
C ASN A 78 -2.29 -14.27 21.92
N LEU A 79 -3.46 -14.12 21.26
CA LEU A 79 -4.55 -13.29 21.79
C LEU A 79 -5.23 -13.98 22.98
N ASN A 80 -5.63 -13.18 23.96
CA ASN A 80 -6.61 -13.64 24.93
C ASN A 80 -8.03 -13.62 24.36
N TYR A 81 -8.95 -14.34 25.00
CA TYR A 81 -10.34 -14.47 24.55
C TYR A 81 -11.08 -13.13 24.33
N LYS A 82 -10.84 -12.12 25.18
CA LYS A 82 -11.48 -10.79 25.03
C LYS A 82 -10.96 -10.05 23.79
N GLU A 83 -9.66 -10.13 23.53
CA GLU A 83 -9.05 -9.51 22.35
C GLU A 83 -9.54 -10.19 21.08
N LEU A 84 -9.70 -11.52 21.10
CA LEU A 84 -10.22 -12.28 19.97
C LEU A 84 -11.68 -11.93 19.65
N MET A 85 -12.51 -11.76 20.69
CA MET A 85 -13.92 -11.36 20.53
C MET A 85 -14.04 -9.95 19.89
N VAL A 86 -13.22 -8.99 20.32
CA VAL A 86 -13.20 -7.64 19.73
C VAL A 86 -12.71 -7.69 18.28
N LEU A 87 -11.72 -8.53 17.97
CA LEU A 87 -11.24 -8.73 16.60
C LEU A 87 -12.33 -9.33 15.70
N GLU A 88 -13.04 -10.35 16.17
CA GLU A 88 -14.15 -10.98 15.45
C GLU A 88 -15.26 -9.97 15.15
N GLU A 89 -15.70 -9.22 16.15
CA GLU A 89 -16.72 -8.17 15.98
C GLU A 89 -16.28 -7.11 14.96
N ALA A 90 -15.01 -6.66 15.02
CA ALA A 90 -14.47 -5.70 14.07
C ALA A 90 -14.45 -6.24 12.63
N LEU A 91 -14.07 -7.51 12.44
CA LEU A 91 -14.05 -8.17 11.14
C LEU A 91 -15.46 -8.38 10.59
N GLU A 92 -16.41 -8.83 11.41
CA GLU A 92 -17.80 -9.04 11.01
C GLU A 92 -18.46 -7.71 10.59
N ASN A 93 -18.23 -6.65 11.37
CA ASN A 93 -18.68 -5.30 11.03
C ASN A 93 -18.03 -4.80 9.73
N GLY A 94 -16.73 -5.03 9.55
CA GLY A 94 -16.00 -4.68 8.32
C GLY A 94 -16.57 -5.37 7.07
N ILE A 95 -16.85 -6.67 7.15
CA ILE A 95 -17.43 -7.45 6.04
C ILE A 95 -18.86 -6.97 5.75
N THR A 96 -19.66 -6.76 6.79
CA THR A 96 -21.05 -6.33 6.66
C THR A 96 -21.14 -4.96 5.98
N THR A 97 -20.31 -4.00 6.41
CA THR A 97 -20.26 -2.67 5.80
C THR A 97 -19.74 -2.70 4.36
N LEU A 98 -18.76 -3.55 4.05
CA LEU A 98 -18.26 -3.74 2.68
C LEU A 98 -19.36 -4.28 1.76
N LYS A 99 -20.07 -5.33 2.18
CA LYS A 99 -21.19 -5.91 1.42
C LYS A 99 -22.30 -4.89 1.19
N ALA A 100 -22.64 -4.09 2.20
CA ALA A 100 -23.63 -3.02 2.06
C ALA A 100 -23.22 -2.00 0.99
N LYS A 101 -21.95 -1.56 1.00
CA LYS A 101 -21.42 -0.65 -0.03
C LYS A 101 -21.42 -1.27 -1.43
N GLN A 102 -21.05 -2.54 -1.56
CA GLN A 102 -21.11 -3.25 -2.85
C GLN A 102 -22.54 -3.33 -3.40
N MET A 103 -23.50 -3.69 -2.54
CA MET A 103 -24.91 -3.72 -2.94
C MET A 103 -25.43 -2.34 -3.36
N GLU A 104 -25.03 -1.28 -2.64
CA GLU A 104 -25.41 0.08 -3.00
C GLU A 104 -24.86 0.49 -4.37
N PHE A 105 -23.60 0.16 -4.66
CA PHE A 105 -22.99 0.40 -5.96
C PHE A 105 -23.72 -0.34 -7.09
N VAL A 106 -24.01 -1.63 -6.90
CA VAL A 106 -24.78 -2.43 -7.87
C VAL A 106 -26.17 -1.85 -8.09
N ARG A 107 -26.84 -1.41 -7.02
CA ARG A 107 -28.16 -0.76 -7.09
C ARG A 107 -28.11 0.52 -7.90
N MET A 108 -27.11 1.36 -7.66
CA MET A 108 -26.90 2.60 -8.40
C MET A 108 -26.65 2.35 -9.89
N MET A 109 -25.77 1.39 -10.21
CA MET A 109 -25.47 1.01 -11.58
C MET A 109 -26.70 0.48 -12.33
N ARG A 110 -27.53 -0.34 -11.66
CA ARG A 110 -28.78 -0.84 -12.23
C ARG A 110 -29.73 0.30 -12.57
N LYS A 111 -29.98 1.21 -11.62
CA LYS A 111 -30.83 2.39 -11.84
C LYS A 111 -30.33 3.25 -12.99
N HIS A 112 -29.02 3.47 -13.06
CA HIS A 112 -28.42 4.24 -14.16
C HIS A 112 -28.64 3.54 -15.51
N ASN A 113 -28.51 2.21 -15.58
CA ASN A 113 -28.78 1.48 -16.81
C ASN A 113 -30.26 1.56 -17.21
N GLU A 114 -31.18 1.39 -16.27
CA GLU A 114 -32.62 1.52 -16.50
C GLU A 114 -32.98 2.91 -17.07
N MET A 115 -32.46 3.99 -16.46
CA MET A 115 -32.68 5.36 -16.95
C MET A 115 -32.15 5.57 -18.37
N ARG A 116 -30.93 5.10 -18.67
CA ARG A 116 -30.38 5.21 -20.02
C ARG A 116 -31.18 4.41 -21.05
N GLU A 117 -31.68 3.25 -20.67
CA GLU A 117 -32.48 2.41 -21.56
C GLU A 117 -33.83 3.06 -21.85
N GLU A 118 -34.48 3.64 -20.85
CA GLU A 118 -35.69 4.43 -21.01
C GLU A 118 -35.48 5.65 -21.92
N GLU A 119 -34.40 6.42 -21.71
CA GLU A 119 -34.03 7.54 -22.58
C GLU A 119 -33.80 7.08 -24.02
N ASN A 120 -33.11 5.96 -24.23
CA ASN A 120 -32.88 5.40 -25.56
C ASN A 120 -34.19 4.99 -26.24
N GLN A 121 -35.10 4.33 -25.52
CA GLN A 121 -36.44 4.00 -26.05
C GLN A 121 -37.24 5.25 -26.41
N ASN A 122 -37.18 6.29 -25.56
CA ASN A 122 -37.84 7.57 -25.83
C ASN A 122 -37.28 8.27 -27.07
N LEU A 123 -35.96 8.22 -27.29
CA LEU A 123 -35.31 8.76 -28.48
C LEU A 123 -35.70 7.97 -29.74
N LEU A 124 -35.70 6.65 -29.66
CA LEU A 124 -36.15 5.78 -30.77
C LEU A 124 -37.62 6.05 -31.14
N PHE A 125 -38.47 6.27 -30.14
CA PHE A 125 -39.87 6.61 -30.36
C PHE A 125 -40.02 7.98 -31.05
N LYS A 126 -39.29 9.00 -30.61
CA LYS A 126 -39.27 10.33 -31.26
C LYS A 126 -38.77 10.25 -32.70
N LEU A 127 -37.71 9.50 -32.94
CA LEU A 127 -37.15 9.30 -34.29
C LEU A 127 -38.17 8.62 -35.21
N ARG A 128 -38.91 7.63 -34.70
CA ARG A 128 -39.99 6.97 -35.45
C ARG A 128 -41.15 7.92 -35.75
N GLN A 129 -41.56 8.77 -34.80
CA GLN A 129 -42.58 9.78 -35.06
C GLN A 129 -42.15 10.76 -36.16
N MET A 130 -40.91 11.24 -36.12
CA MET A 130 -40.37 12.14 -37.16
C MET A 130 -40.34 11.48 -38.55
N HIS A 131 -40.13 10.17 -38.65
CA HIS A 131 -40.19 9.43 -39.92
C HIS A 131 -41.61 9.14 -40.41
N LEU A 132 -42.61 9.21 -39.53
CA LEU A 132 -44.02 8.93 -39.83
C LEU A 132 -44.86 10.19 -40.00
N ASP A 133 -44.37 11.36 -39.58
CA ASP A 133 -44.97 12.63 -39.94
C ASP A 133 -44.82 12.82 -41.46
N PRO A 134 -45.93 12.97 -42.22
CA PRO A 134 -45.81 13.34 -43.62
C PRO A 134 -45.19 14.73 -43.64
N MET A 135 -43.95 14.81 -44.13
CA MET A 135 -43.31 16.06 -44.49
C MET A 135 -44.34 16.90 -45.23
N ASP A 136 -44.72 18.03 -44.64
CA ASP A 136 -45.46 19.08 -45.31
C ASP A 136 -44.79 19.34 -46.66
N ASP A 137 -45.62 19.44 -47.70
CA ASP A 137 -45.38 19.15 -49.12
C ASP A 137 -44.45 20.17 -49.82
N ASN A 138 -43.32 20.53 -49.20
CA ASN A 138 -42.41 21.58 -49.67
C ASN A 138 -40.90 21.29 -49.47
N VAL A 139 -40.48 20.09 -49.04
CA VAL A 139 -39.04 19.78 -48.79
C VAL A 139 -38.42 18.79 -49.80
N MET A 140 -39.13 18.48 -50.88
CA MET A 140 -38.65 17.54 -51.91
C MET A 140 -37.42 18.06 -52.71
N GLU A 141 -36.99 19.30 -52.48
CA GLU A 141 -35.79 19.89 -53.09
C GLU A 141 -34.48 19.60 -52.30
N ALA A 142 -34.57 19.10 -51.06
CA ALA A 142 -33.38 18.79 -50.27
C ALA A 142 -32.88 17.34 -50.44
N GLN A 143 -33.69 16.47 -51.05
CA GLN A 143 -33.42 15.02 -51.11
C GLN A 143 -32.27 14.64 -52.06
N GLY A 144 -31.85 15.55 -52.95
CA GLY A 144 -30.72 15.34 -53.87
C GLY A 144 -29.32 15.48 -53.25
N VAL A 145 -29.19 16.01 -52.03
CA VAL A 145 -27.87 16.27 -51.41
C VAL A 145 -27.47 15.17 -50.42
N TYR A 146 -28.44 14.49 -49.81
CA TYR A 146 -28.17 13.45 -48.81
C TYR A 146 -27.74 12.12 -49.45
N ASP A 147 -28.33 11.72 -50.57
CA ASP A 147 -27.94 10.48 -51.27
C ASP A 147 -26.53 10.55 -51.87
N GLN A 148 -26.09 11.75 -52.29
CA GLN A 148 -24.73 11.96 -52.78
C GLN A 148 -23.68 11.79 -51.66
N GLN A 149 -24.02 12.20 -50.43
CA GLN A 149 -23.14 12.04 -49.28
C GLN A 149 -23.09 10.60 -48.78
N VAL A 150 -24.18 9.83 -48.86
CA VAL A 150 -24.17 8.41 -48.48
C VAL A 150 -23.31 7.59 -49.45
N ALA A 151 -23.37 7.87 -50.76
CA ALA A 151 -22.51 7.22 -51.75
C ALA A 151 -21.01 7.55 -51.56
N ASP A 152 -20.66 8.80 -51.22
CA ASP A 152 -19.27 9.19 -50.92
C ASP A 152 -18.78 8.61 -49.58
N TYR A 153 -19.67 8.47 -48.58
CA TYR A 153 -19.35 7.82 -47.30
C TYR A 153 -19.16 6.31 -47.46
N GLU A 154 -19.95 5.62 -48.30
CA GLU A 154 -19.79 4.19 -48.56
C GLU A 154 -18.54 3.88 -49.41
N ALA A 155 -18.15 4.75 -50.33
CA ALA A 155 -16.88 4.64 -51.04
C ALA A 155 -15.66 4.89 -50.13
N GLN A 156 -15.80 5.74 -49.10
CA GLN A 156 -14.76 6.02 -48.09
C GLN A 156 -14.72 4.99 -46.94
N GLN A 157 -15.70 4.09 -46.83
CA GLN A 157 -15.72 3.02 -45.83
C GLN A 157 -14.85 1.79 -46.18
N GLN A 158 -14.07 1.84 -47.26
CA GLN A 158 -12.86 1.00 -47.35
C GLN A 158 -11.77 1.54 -46.38
N MET A 159 -12.02 1.32 -45.09
CA MET A 159 -11.10 1.27 -43.94
C MET A 159 -9.99 2.35 -43.87
N PRO A 160 -10.21 3.50 -43.20
CA PRO A 160 -9.14 4.45 -42.89
C PRO A 160 -8.40 4.16 -41.58
N PHE A 161 -8.92 3.29 -40.70
CA PHE A 161 -8.38 3.12 -39.34
C PHE A 161 -7.93 1.69 -39.07
N ALA A 162 -6.94 1.23 -39.84
CA ALA A 162 -6.03 0.22 -39.31
C ALA A 162 -5.20 0.88 -38.20
N PHE A 163 -5.25 0.37 -36.97
CA PHE A 163 -4.33 0.75 -35.90
C PHE A 163 -2.89 0.49 -36.35
N ARG A 164 -2.22 1.51 -36.91
CA ARG A 164 -0.78 1.49 -37.12
C ARG A 164 -0.12 1.82 -35.80
N VAL A 165 0.32 0.78 -35.10
CA VAL A 165 1.31 0.92 -34.03
C VAL A 165 2.58 1.44 -34.70
N GLN A 166 2.96 2.69 -34.44
CA GLN A 166 4.26 3.19 -34.87
C GLN A 166 5.33 2.40 -34.09
N PRO A 167 6.22 1.65 -34.78
CA PRO A 167 7.27 0.92 -34.10
C PRO A 167 8.40 1.91 -33.82
N MET A 168 8.31 2.74 -32.77
CA MET A 168 9.43 3.50 -32.19
C MET A 168 9.01 4.32 -30.95
N GLN A 169 8.52 3.67 -29.90
CA GLN A 169 8.52 4.26 -28.55
C GLN A 169 9.45 3.45 -27.64
N PRO A 170 10.60 3.99 -27.23
CA PRO A 170 11.63 3.24 -26.49
C PRO A 170 11.31 2.92 -25.02
N ASN A 171 10.15 3.30 -24.49
CA ASN A 171 9.93 3.32 -23.04
C ASN A 171 9.15 2.13 -22.46
N LEU A 172 9.04 1.02 -23.18
CA LEU A 172 8.43 -0.23 -22.68
C LEU A 172 9.44 -1.39 -22.59
N GLN A 173 10.62 -1.13 -22.02
CA GLN A 173 11.51 -2.20 -21.55
C GLN A 173 11.32 -2.39 -20.04
N GLU A 174 10.34 -3.24 -19.69
CA GLU A 174 10.37 -3.91 -18.40
C GLU A 174 11.60 -4.82 -18.35
N ARG A 175 12.48 -4.51 -17.39
CA ARG A 175 13.53 -5.41 -16.92
C ARG A 175 12.86 -6.57 -16.20
N PHE A 176 12.93 -7.77 -16.78
CA PHE A 176 12.99 -9.01 -16.01
C PHE A 176 14.43 -9.23 -15.52
#